data_AF-A0A7Y5HD23-F1
#
_entry.id   AF-A0A7Y5HD23-F1
#
_cell.length_a   1.000
_cell.length_b   1.000
_cell.length_c   1.000
_cell.angle_alpha   90.00
_cell.angle_beta   90.00
_cell.angle_gamma   90.00
#
_symmetry.space_group_name_H-M   'P 1'
#
loop_
_entity.id
_entity.type
_entity.pdbx_description
1 polymer ?
#
loop_
_entity_poly.entity_id
_entity_poly.type
_entity_poly.pdbx_seq_one_letter_code
_entity_poly.pdbx_strand_id
1 'polypeptide(L)'
;MTRDKILKKFPSPAHTPILVSEVTRMSQGRYCVAALDIATQRMVRPLQSNSDNWRLGADRSVFHVGNLLDIRRTGERRVIMPHATEDTPVVATPAVLASFTEDVIYELLLPSAEKSVVAAIGHPLIQNRYLEDGVGPRSLGGVRAKRKHVEFREDPYGKLRATLHDSDGIVYDLPVTSDWLQHLFSAADADGEPHFGIKEANEWLCVTKPDDLLILRVGLARPWGGKDNDWSPKRCYLQLNGIVCPQDNFHIFAGPAENS
;
A
#
# COMPACT_ATOMS: atom_id res chain seq x y z
N MET A 1 -13.38 -7.15 -13.97
CA MET A 1 -13.73 -5.76 -14.36
C MET A 1 -12.53 -5.16 -15.09
N THR A 2 -12.66 -4.22 -16.04
CA THR A 2 -11.50 -3.59 -16.72
C THR A 2 -11.51 -2.06 -16.55
N ARG A 3 -10.35 -1.42 -16.74
CA ARG A 3 -10.21 0.05 -16.72
C ARG A 3 -11.24 0.75 -17.61
N ASP A 4 -11.38 0.32 -18.87
CA ASP A 4 -12.31 0.94 -19.81
C ASP A 4 -13.77 0.78 -19.38
N LYS A 5 -14.14 -0.36 -18.76
CA LYS A 5 -15.48 -0.55 -18.21
C LYS A 5 -15.73 0.36 -17.01
N ILE A 6 -14.72 0.57 -16.16
CA ILE A 6 -14.81 1.51 -15.04
C ILE A 6 -14.99 2.94 -15.56
N LEU A 7 -14.15 3.39 -16.51
CA LEU A 7 -14.22 4.75 -17.05
C LEU A 7 -15.48 4.99 -17.89
N LYS A 8 -16.06 3.96 -18.51
CA LYS A 8 -17.37 4.06 -19.16
C LYS A 8 -18.49 4.24 -18.14
N LYS A 9 -18.41 3.58 -16.97
CA LYS A 9 -19.42 3.68 -15.90
C LYS A 9 -19.26 4.95 -15.06
N PHE A 10 -18.03 5.36 -14.80
CA PHE A 10 -17.65 6.51 -13.96
C PHE A 10 -16.67 7.41 -14.73
N PRO A 11 -17.18 8.18 -15.71
CA PRO A 11 -16.33 8.97 -16.60
C PRO A 11 -15.70 10.17 -15.88
N SER A 12 -14.44 10.44 -16.18
CA SER A 12 -13.75 11.68 -15.80
C SER A 12 -14.14 12.83 -16.75
N PRO A 13 -14.31 14.08 -16.29
CA PRO A 13 -14.07 14.58 -14.93
C PRO A 13 -15.29 14.51 -13.99
N ALA A 14 -16.42 13.94 -14.42
CA ALA A 14 -17.61 13.83 -13.58
C ALA A 14 -17.35 13.01 -12.30
N HIS A 15 -16.49 11.99 -12.43
CA HIS A 15 -15.92 11.23 -11.33
C HIS A 15 -14.39 11.29 -11.34
N THR A 16 -13.78 11.11 -10.16
CA THR A 16 -12.36 10.79 -10.01
C THR A 16 -12.24 9.40 -9.38
N PRO A 17 -12.44 8.32 -10.15
CA PRO A 17 -12.39 6.97 -9.64
C PRO A 17 -10.96 6.58 -9.25
N ILE A 18 -10.74 6.28 -7.97
CA ILE A 18 -9.46 5.79 -7.44
C ILE A 18 -9.65 4.40 -6.85
N LEU A 19 -8.74 3.47 -7.13
CA LEU A 19 -8.75 2.12 -6.57
C LEU A 19 -7.82 2.06 -5.37
N VAL A 20 -8.34 1.83 -4.17
CA VAL A 20 -7.52 1.65 -2.96
C VAL A 20 -6.64 0.42 -3.12
N SER A 21 -5.33 0.63 -3.08
CA SER A 21 -4.34 -0.45 -3.25
C SER A 21 -3.60 -0.76 -1.95
N GLU A 22 -3.60 0.16 -1.00
CA GLU A 22 -2.86 0.02 0.24
C GLU A 22 -3.48 0.86 1.36
N VAL A 23 -3.57 0.26 2.54
CA VAL A 23 -4.01 0.90 3.78
C VAL A 23 -2.94 0.61 4.82
N THR A 24 -2.34 1.67 5.34
CA THR A 24 -1.12 1.59 6.14
C THR A 24 -1.40 2.15 7.53
N ARG A 25 -1.12 1.36 8.57
CA ARG A 25 -1.25 1.81 9.96
C ARG A 25 -0.08 2.73 10.31
N MET A 26 -0.39 3.91 10.83
CA MET A 26 0.59 4.89 11.31
C MET A 26 0.50 5.05 12.83
N SER A 27 1.41 5.82 13.40
CA SER A 27 1.35 6.18 14.81
C SER A 27 0.08 6.97 15.15
N GLN A 28 -0.34 6.91 16.42
CA GLN A 28 -1.46 7.69 16.97
C GLN A 28 -2.82 7.40 16.31
N GLY A 29 -3.06 6.16 15.87
CA GLY A 29 -4.34 5.75 15.28
C GLY A 29 -4.66 6.40 13.94
N ARG A 30 -3.62 6.85 13.23
CA ARG A 30 -3.74 7.42 11.88
C ARG A 30 -3.48 6.37 10.81
N TYR A 31 -4.03 6.58 9.63
CA TYR A 31 -3.90 5.69 8.49
C TYR A 31 -3.52 6.46 7.23
N CYS A 32 -2.48 5.99 6.56
CA CYS A 32 -2.19 6.40 5.20
C CYS A 32 -2.96 5.47 4.25
N VAL A 33 -3.69 6.06 3.31
CA VAL A 33 -4.38 5.34 2.24
C VAL A 33 -3.70 5.71 0.95
N ALA A 34 -3.34 4.73 0.14
CA ALA A 34 -2.90 4.99 -1.22
C ALA A 34 -3.71 4.19 -2.23
N ALA A 35 -3.86 4.79 -3.41
CA ALA A 35 -4.77 4.35 -4.42
C ALA A 35 -4.23 4.65 -5.82
N LEU A 36 -4.67 3.89 -6.81
CA LEU A 36 -4.43 4.15 -8.22
C LEU A 36 -5.58 4.99 -8.79
N ASP A 37 -5.29 6.18 -9.32
CA ASP A 37 -6.24 6.92 -10.14
C ASP A 37 -6.46 6.16 -11.45
N ILE A 38 -7.69 5.66 -11.66
CA ILE A 38 -8.00 4.80 -12.80
C ILE A 38 -7.86 5.55 -14.12
N ALA A 39 -8.19 6.83 -14.16
CA ALA A 39 -8.10 7.63 -15.38
C ALA A 39 -6.64 7.91 -15.75
N THR A 40 -5.83 8.36 -14.79
CA THR A 40 -4.45 8.79 -15.06
C THR A 40 -3.41 7.68 -14.91
N GLN A 41 -3.78 6.55 -14.30
CA GLN A 41 -2.88 5.45 -13.93
C GLN A 41 -1.72 5.90 -13.03
N ARG A 42 -1.97 6.93 -12.20
CA ARG A 42 -0.99 7.46 -11.25
C ARG A 42 -1.41 7.13 -9.83
N MET A 43 -0.41 6.94 -8.97
CA MET A 43 -0.64 6.81 -7.55
C MET A 43 -1.10 8.13 -6.94
N VAL A 44 -2.06 8.03 -6.04
CA VAL A 44 -2.54 9.13 -5.22
C VAL A 44 -2.64 8.66 -3.77
N ARG A 45 -2.45 9.61 -2.86
CA ARG A 45 -2.65 9.46 -1.43
C ARG A 45 -3.80 10.40 -1.04
N PRO A 46 -5.07 9.94 -1.03
CA PRO A 46 -6.17 10.77 -0.56
C PRO A 46 -5.92 11.18 0.89
N LEU A 47 -6.01 12.48 1.18
CA LEU A 47 -5.86 13.05 2.51
C LEU A 47 -7.15 13.76 2.92
N GLN A 48 -7.34 13.95 4.23
CA GLN A 48 -8.43 14.81 4.72
C GLN A 48 -8.31 16.23 4.15
N SER A 49 -9.38 17.01 4.23
CA SER A 49 -9.42 18.38 3.68
C SER A 49 -8.37 19.31 4.28
N ASN A 50 -7.97 19.08 5.54
CA ASN A 50 -6.87 19.77 6.22
C ASN A 50 -5.48 19.18 5.88
N SER A 51 -5.39 18.33 4.86
CA SER A 51 -4.19 17.58 4.46
C SER A 51 -3.66 16.58 5.49
N ASP A 52 -4.41 16.19 6.52
CA ASP A 52 -3.99 15.13 7.45
C ASP A 52 -4.28 13.72 6.91
N ASN A 53 -3.57 12.74 7.48
CA ASN A 53 -3.87 11.32 7.32
C ASN A 53 -5.22 10.97 7.98
N TRP A 54 -5.85 9.89 7.53
CA TRP A 54 -7.17 9.50 8.00
C TRP A 54 -7.13 8.97 9.44
N ARG A 55 -8.22 9.18 10.17
CA ARG A 55 -8.56 8.40 11.37
C ARG A 55 -9.71 7.50 10.98
N LEU A 56 -9.45 6.20 10.89
CA LEU A 56 -10.47 5.22 10.53
C LEU A 56 -11.17 4.75 11.80
N GLY A 57 -12.50 4.78 11.82
CA GLY A 57 -13.28 4.14 12.87
C GLY A 57 -13.17 2.62 12.81
N ALA A 58 -13.84 1.94 13.74
CA ALA A 58 -13.83 0.47 13.80
C ALA A 58 -14.41 -0.18 12.51
N ASP A 59 -15.33 0.51 11.83
CA ASP A 59 -16.03 -0.05 10.66
C ASP A 59 -15.20 -0.03 9.37
N ARG A 60 -14.10 0.77 9.31
CA ARG A 60 -13.12 0.89 8.20
C ARG A 60 -13.71 0.88 6.77
N SER A 61 -15.00 1.16 6.63
CA SER A 61 -15.82 0.64 5.52
C SER A 61 -15.48 1.26 4.18
N VAL A 62 -15.03 2.51 4.19
CA VAL A 62 -14.64 3.25 2.98
C VAL A 62 -13.27 2.83 2.48
N PHE A 63 -12.27 2.73 3.35
CA PHE A 63 -10.88 2.55 2.95
C PHE A 63 -10.43 1.11 3.15
N HIS A 64 -10.97 0.22 2.32
CA HIS A 64 -10.55 -1.16 2.21
C HIS A 64 -9.80 -1.38 0.88
N VAL A 65 -8.75 -2.21 0.88
CA VAL A 65 -8.06 -2.58 -0.36
C VAL A 65 -9.08 -3.20 -1.33
N GLY A 66 -9.08 -2.73 -2.58
CA GLY A 66 -10.06 -3.15 -3.58
C GLY A 66 -11.31 -2.29 -3.69
N ASN A 67 -11.55 -1.38 -2.75
CA ASN A 67 -12.61 -0.39 -2.91
C ASN A 67 -12.24 0.60 -4.02
N LEU A 68 -13.17 0.79 -4.94
CA LEU A 68 -13.17 1.89 -5.90
C LEU A 68 -13.90 3.06 -5.26
N LEU A 69 -13.22 4.19 -5.11
CA LEU A 69 -13.75 5.38 -4.48
C LEU A 69 -13.92 6.50 -5.52
N ASP A 70 -14.93 7.34 -5.32
CA ASP A 70 -15.01 8.63 -5.98
C ASP A 70 -14.48 9.72 -5.05
N ILE A 71 -13.53 10.51 -5.54
CA ILE A 71 -12.96 11.63 -4.78
C ILE A 71 -13.25 12.96 -5.45
N ARG A 72 -13.37 14.00 -4.62
CA ARG A 72 -13.33 15.40 -5.05
C ARG A 72 -12.13 16.08 -4.42
N ARG A 73 -11.16 16.48 -5.24
CA ARG A 73 -9.92 17.16 -4.81
C ARG A 73 -10.22 18.60 -4.36
N THR A 74 -9.52 19.09 -3.35
CA THR A 74 -9.58 20.53 -2.97
C THR A 74 -8.83 21.42 -3.97
N GLY A 75 -7.85 20.85 -4.68
CA GLY A 75 -6.92 21.57 -5.55
C GLY A 75 -5.63 21.99 -4.85
N GLU A 76 -5.57 21.87 -3.53
CA GLU A 76 -4.34 22.09 -2.75
C GLU A 76 -3.28 21.08 -3.12
N ARG A 77 -2.02 21.53 -3.15
CA ARG A 77 -0.86 20.68 -3.40
C ARG A 77 0.13 20.84 -2.27
N ARG A 78 0.69 19.72 -1.83
CA ARG A 78 1.89 19.74 -0.99
C ARG A 78 3.12 20.00 -1.85
N VAL A 79 4.18 20.50 -1.22
CA VAL A 79 5.43 20.90 -1.91
C VAL A 79 6.64 20.08 -1.48
N ILE A 80 6.51 19.25 -0.44
CA ILE A 80 7.62 18.45 0.10
C ILE A 80 7.67 17.09 -0.60
N MET A 81 8.72 16.88 -1.39
CA MET A 81 9.04 15.61 -2.03
C MET A 81 9.56 14.59 -1.00
N PRO A 82 9.41 13.28 -1.23
CA PRO A 82 8.81 12.65 -2.40
C PRO A 82 7.28 12.57 -2.35
N HIS A 83 6.63 12.93 -1.25
CA HIS A 83 5.19 12.70 -1.04
C HIS A 83 4.27 13.67 -1.79
N ALA A 84 4.78 14.85 -2.13
CA ALA A 84 4.02 15.91 -2.78
C ALA A 84 3.34 15.52 -4.09
N THR A 85 3.88 14.54 -4.82
CA THR A 85 3.32 14.12 -6.11
C THR A 85 2.09 13.24 -5.98
N GLU A 86 1.90 12.59 -4.84
CA GLU A 86 0.74 11.73 -4.59
C GLU A 86 -0.26 12.35 -3.60
N ASP A 87 0.18 13.21 -2.69
CA ASP A 87 -0.67 13.85 -1.68
C ASP A 87 -1.84 14.62 -2.32
N THR A 88 -3.05 14.11 -2.07
CA THR A 88 -4.28 14.59 -2.70
C THR A 88 -5.33 14.92 -1.63
N PRO A 89 -5.37 16.14 -1.09
CA PRO A 89 -6.42 16.55 -0.16
C PRO A 89 -7.79 16.51 -0.83
N VAL A 90 -8.77 15.93 -0.15
CA VAL A 90 -10.14 15.79 -0.65
C VAL A 90 -11.13 16.62 0.17
N VAL A 91 -12.20 17.08 -0.46
CA VAL A 91 -13.17 18.00 0.16
C VAL A 91 -14.03 17.33 1.23
N ALA A 92 -14.25 16.02 1.11
CA ALA A 92 -15.06 15.22 2.03
C ALA A 92 -14.63 13.75 1.99
N THR A 93 -15.14 12.94 2.91
CA THR A 93 -14.98 11.49 2.86
C THR A 93 -15.43 10.95 1.49
N PRO A 94 -14.60 10.15 0.80
CA PRO A 94 -14.94 9.58 -0.50
C PRO A 94 -16.18 8.68 -0.46
N ALA A 95 -16.88 8.60 -1.59
CA ALA A 95 -17.97 7.64 -1.76
C ALA A 95 -17.44 6.31 -2.33
N VAL A 96 -17.89 5.18 -1.80
CA VAL A 96 -17.58 3.85 -2.38
C VAL A 96 -18.44 3.63 -3.62
N LEU A 97 -17.80 3.45 -4.78
CA LEU A 97 -18.44 3.19 -6.06
C LEU A 97 -18.62 1.69 -6.34
N ALA A 98 -17.65 0.88 -5.90
CA ALA A 98 -17.62 -0.57 -6.06
C ALA A 98 -16.55 -1.17 -5.12
N SER A 99 -16.60 -2.49 -4.95
CA SER A 99 -15.54 -3.28 -4.33
C SER A 99 -15.15 -4.42 -5.27
N PHE A 100 -13.87 -4.76 -5.31
CA PHE A 100 -13.32 -5.76 -6.21
C PHE A 100 -12.59 -6.86 -5.43
N THR A 101 -12.65 -8.07 -5.97
CA THR A 101 -11.85 -9.24 -5.56
C THR A 101 -10.38 -9.05 -5.93
N GLU A 102 -9.48 -9.77 -5.26
CA GLU A 102 -8.03 -9.57 -5.42
C GLU A 102 -7.54 -9.78 -6.87
N ASP A 103 -8.08 -10.77 -7.58
CA ASP A 103 -7.76 -11.03 -8.99
C ASP A 103 -8.08 -9.81 -9.88
N VAL A 104 -9.21 -9.14 -9.63
CA VAL A 104 -9.59 -7.92 -10.35
C VAL A 104 -8.68 -6.75 -9.95
N ILE A 105 -8.30 -6.63 -8.68
CA ILE A 105 -7.34 -5.62 -8.22
C ILE A 105 -5.99 -5.84 -8.90
N TYR A 106 -5.52 -7.08 -8.94
CA TYR A 106 -4.27 -7.48 -9.57
C TYR A 106 -4.21 -7.03 -11.02
N GLU A 107 -5.23 -7.38 -11.82
CA GLU A 107 -5.32 -6.99 -13.23
C GLU A 107 -5.36 -5.47 -13.42
N LEU A 108 -6.00 -4.73 -12.51
CA LEU A 108 -6.05 -3.26 -12.57
C LEU A 108 -4.72 -2.60 -12.18
N LEU A 109 -3.96 -3.19 -11.26
CA LEU A 109 -2.68 -2.65 -10.79
C LEU A 109 -1.49 -3.07 -11.65
N LEU A 110 -1.55 -4.24 -12.29
CA LEU A 110 -0.44 -4.83 -13.05
C LEU A 110 0.18 -3.87 -14.08
N PRO A 111 -0.59 -3.08 -14.87
CA PRO A 111 -0.02 -2.14 -15.84
C PRO A 111 0.82 -1.02 -15.19
N SER A 112 0.57 -0.69 -13.92
CA SER A 112 1.28 0.35 -13.17
C SER A 112 2.46 -0.18 -12.35
N ALA A 113 2.61 -1.51 -12.29
CA ALA A 113 3.65 -2.14 -11.48
C ALA A 113 4.96 -2.24 -12.26
N GLU A 114 6.05 -1.85 -11.62
CA GLU A 114 7.39 -1.84 -12.20
C GLU A 114 8.13 -3.15 -11.93
N LYS A 115 9.29 -3.35 -12.54
CA LYS A 115 10.08 -4.59 -12.34
C LYS A 115 11.00 -4.51 -11.12
N SER A 116 11.40 -3.30 -10.72
CA SER A 116 12.30 -3.05 -9.59
C SER A 116 11.81 -1.93 -8.69
N VAL A 117 12.31 -1.91 -7.45
CA VAL A 117 11.96 -0.87 -6.47
C VAL A 117 12.44 0.50 -6.96
N VAL A 118 13.65 0.57 -7.53
CA VAL A 118 14.19 1.81 -8.10
C VAL A 118 13.33 2.31 -9.24
N ALA A 119 12.83 1.43 -10.11
CA ALA A 119 11.90 1.80 -11.18
C ALA A 119 10.53 2.25 -10.62
N ALA A 120 10.02 1.64 -9.56
CA ALA A 120 8.76 2.02 -8.91
C ALA A 120 8.83 3.41 -8.25
N ILE A 121 9.92 3.70 -7.53
CA ILE A 121 10.14 4.99 -6.85
C ILE A 121 10.68 6.05 -7.81
N GLY A 122 11.37 5.65 -8.88
CA GLY A 122 12.03 6.56 -9.83
C GLY A 122 13.30 7.20 -9.29
N HIS A 123 13.91 6.63 -8.25
CA HIS A 123 15.16 7.13 -7.68
C HIS A 123 15.93 5.99 -6.97
N PRO A 124 17.27 5.92 -7.08
CA PRO A 124 18.08 5.01 -6.28
C PRO A 124 17.94 5.29 -4.79
N LEU A 125 17.85 4.23 -3.98
CA LEU A 125 17.73 4.35 -2.53
C LEU A 125 19.09 4.31 -1.86
N ILE A 126 19.28 5.15 -0.85
CA ILE A 126 20.49 5.10 -0.01
C ILE A 126 20.40 3.82 0.83
N GLN A 127 21.46 2.99 0.74
CA GLN A 127 21.56 1.70 1.42
C GLN A 127 20.38 0.76 1.14
N ASN A 128 19.71 0.90 -0.01
CA ASN A 128 18.48 0.17 -0.34
C ASN A 128 17.34 0.36 0.68
N ARG A 129 17.33 1.49 1.41
CA ARG A 129 16.46 1.68 2.57
C ARG A 129 15.69 2.98 2.59
N TYR A 130 16.23 4.07 2.08
CA TYR A 130 15.58 5.38 2.23
C TYR A 130 15.97 6.37 1.14
N LEU A 131 15.19 7.43 1.04
CA LEU A 131 15.57 8.71 0.43
C LEU A 131 15.71 9.78 1.51
N GLU A 132 16.46 10.82 1.21
CA GLU A 132 16.43 12.04 2.02
C GLU A 132 15.13 12.81 1.77
N ASP A 133 14.65 13.52 2.78
CA ASP A 133 13.49 14.41 2.67
C ASP A 133 13.75 15.50 1.62
N GLY A 134 12.75 15.78 0.78
CA GLY A 134 12.89 16.67 -0.37
C GLY A 134 13.51 16.02 -1.62
N VAL A 135 13.88 14.73 -1.60
CA VAL A 135 14.50 14.02 -2.72
C VAL A 135 13.57 12.98 -3.34
N GLY A 136 13.66 12.81 -4.67
CA GLY A 136 13.01 11.76 -5.43
C GLY A 136 11.64 12.15 -5.99
N PRO A 137 11.19 11.54 -7.11
CA PRO A 137 10.00 11.98 -7.82
C PRO A 137 8.69 11.35 -7.32
N ARG A 138 8.77 10.23 -6.59
CA ARG A 138 7.60 9.47 -6.11
C ARG A 138 7.88 8.86 -4.74
N SER A 139 6.83 8.71 -3.95
CA SER A 139 6.86 8.03 -2.65
C SER A 139 6.10 6.72 -2.63
N LEU A 140 5.38 6.36 -3.71
CA LEU A 140 4.55 5.16 -3.80
C LEU A 140 4.79 4.43 -5.13
N GLY A 141 4.69 3.10 -5.11
CA GLY A 141 4.77 2.31 -6.33
C GLY A 141 4.40 0.84 -6.15
N GLY A 142 4.18 0.16 -7.28
CA GLY A 142 4.02 -1.29 -7.34
C GLY A 142 5.28 -1.94 -7.90
N VAL A 143 5.72 -3.06 -7.34
CA VAL A 143 6.85 -3.86 -7.81
C VAL A 143 6.38 -5.28 -8.11
N ARG A 144 6.68 -5.76 -9.31
CA ARG A 144 6.44 -7.14 -9.73
C ARG A 144 7.57 -8.01 -9.21
N ALA A 145 7.24 -8.98 -8.37
CA ALA A 145 8.20 -9.95 -7.86
C ALA A 145 7.62 -11.35 -7.98
N LYS A 146 8.45 -12.33 -8.32
CA LYS A 146 8.04 -13.73 -8.23
C LYS A 146 7.78 -14.08 -6.78
N ARG A 147 6.75 -14.88 -6.50
CA ARG A 147 6.44 -15.32 -5.13
C ARG A 147 7.66 -15.88 -4.40
N LYS A 148 8.49 -16.69 -5.06
CA LYS A 148 9.71 -17.27 -4.46
C LYS A 148 10.80 -16.27 -4.05
N HIS A 149 10.64 -14.99 -4.40
CA HIS A 149 11.53 -13.90 -4.02
C HIS A 149 10.99 -13.06 -2.87
N VAL A 150 9.89 -13.50 -2.25
CA VAL A 150 9.23 -12.80 -1.14
C VAL A 150 9.10 -13.76 0.03
N GLU A 151 9.48 -13.29 1.21
CA GLU A 151 9.42 -14.06 2.45
C GLU A 151 9.10 -13.13 3.61
N PHE A 152 8.19 -13.55 4.49
CA PHE A 152 7.94 -12.85 5.75
C PHE A 152 8.88 -13.33 6.85
N ARG A 153 9.30 -12.40 7.71
CA ARG A 153 10.17 -12.65 8.85
C ARG A 153 9.78 -11.77 10.03
N GLU A 154 10.23 -12.16 11.21
CA GLU A 154 10.14 -11.34 12.41
C GLU A 154 11.50 -10.69 12.68
N ASP A 155 11.49 -9.44 13.14
CA ASP A 155 12.69 -8.81 13.67
C ASP A 155 12.94 -9.18 15.14
N PRO A 156 14.11 -8.85 15.72
CA PRO A 156 14.39 -9.15 17.12
C PRO A 156 13.44 -8.49 18.14
N TYR A 157 12.57 -7.58 17.70
CA TYR A 157 11.59 -6.88 18.51
C TYR A 157 10.15 -7.37 18.25
N GLY A 158 9.96 -8.48 17.54
CA GLY A 158 8.65 -9.05 17.27
C GLY A 158 7.90 -8.40 16.10
N LYS A 159 8.56 -7.55 15.30
CA LYS A 159 7.88 -6.81 14.22
C LYS A 159 7.91 -7.58 12.91
N LEU A 160 6.76 -7.58 12.24
CA LEU A 160 6.60 -8.14 10.90
C LEU A 160 7.46 -7.39 9.86
N ARG A 161 8.30 -8.15 9.15
CA ARG A 161 9.15 -7.68 8.05
C ARG A 161 9.00 -8.58 6.83
N ALA A 162 9.38 -8.07 5.67
CA ALA A 162 9.42 -8.83 4.43
C ALA A 162 10.79 -8.70 3.75
N THR A 163 11.35 -9.81 3.32
CA THR A 163 12.46 -9.86 2.37
C THR A 163 11.89 -9.84 0.96
N LEU A 164 12.46 -9.02 0.08
CA LEU A 164 12.08 -8.89 -1.33
C LEU A 164 13.33 -8.93 -2.22
N HIS A 165 13.38 -9.83 -3.20
CA HIS A 165 14.38 -9.79 -4.28
C HIS A 165 13.73 -9.30 -5.58
N ASP A 166 14.11 -8.11 -6.04
CA ASP A 166 13.54 -7.53 -7.25
C ASP A 166 14.23 -7.99 -8.54
N SER A 167 13.80 -7.48 -9.70
CA SER A 167 14.38 -7.89 -10.99
C SER A 167 15.82 -7.45 -11.20
N ASP A 168 16.30 -6.46 -10.44
CA ASP A 168 17.64 -5.91 -10.56
C ASP A 168 18.63 -6.68 -9.66
N GLY A 169 18.14 -7.73 -8.98
CA GLY A 169 18.94 -8.57 -8.08
C GLY A 169 19.17 -7.92 -6.72
N ILE A 170 18.46 -6.83 -6.39
CA ILE A 170 18.61 -6.16 -5.11
C ILE A 170 17.71 -6.84 -4.08
N VAL A 171 18.31 -7.12 -2.92
CA VAL A 171 17.61 -7.66 -1.76
C VAL A 171 17.22 -6.51 -0.84
N TYR A 172 15.93 -6.42 -0.56
CA TYR A 172 15.34 -5.48 0.38
C TYR A 172 14.88 -6.22 1.62
N ASP A 173 15.07 -5.58 2.77
CA ASP A 173 14.47 -5.98 4.03
C ASP A 173 13.60 -4.84 4.52
N LEU A 174 12.28 -5.03 4.43
CA LEU A 174 11.31 -3.95 4.60
C LEU A 174 10.47 -4.16 5.85
N PRO A 175 10.23 -3.11 6.66
CA PRO A 175 9.15 -3.16 7.63
C PRO A 175 7.82 -3.31 6.86
N VAL A 176 6.94 -4.18 7.33
CA VAL A 176 5.57 -4.26 6.83
C VAL A 176 4.74 -3.22 7.56
N THR A 177 3.95 -2.44 6.84
CA THR A 177 3.09 -1.40 7.44
C THR A 177 1.65 -1.49 6.94
N SER A 178 1.38 -2.44 6.04
CA SER A 178 0.02 -2.86 5.67
C SER A 178 -0.78 -3.18 6.92
N ASP A 179 -1.90 -2.49 7.10
CA ASP A 179 -2.76 -2.69 8.27
C ASP A 179 -3.32 -4.11 8.33
N TRP A 180 -3.73 -4.67 7.19
CA TRP A 180 -4.24 -6.04 7.10
C TRP A 180 -3.17 -7.09 7.44
N LEU A 181 -1.97 -7.00 6.85
CA LEU A 181 -0.89 -7.95 7.14
C LEU A 181 -0.44 -7.85 8.60
N GLN A 182 -0.35 -6.64 9.16
CA GLN A 182 0.01 -6.45 10.57
C GLN A 182 -1.06 -7.05 11.48
N HIS A 183 -2.33 -6.81 11.21
CA HIS A 183 -3.43 -7.37 11.98
C HIS A 183 -3.40 -8.90 11.99
N LEU A 184 -3.18 -9.55 10.84
CA LEU A 184 -3.18 -11.00 10.75
C LEU A 184 -1.90 -11.66 11.27
N PHE A 185 -0.73 -11.07 11.05
CA PHE A 185 0.54 -11.78 11.16
C PHE A 185 1.56 -11.16 12.11
N SER A 186 1.32 -9.96 12.65
CA SER A 186 2.20 -9.38 13.67
C SER A 186 2.15 -10.20 14.96
N ALA A 187 3.26 -10.33 15.68
CA ALA A 187 3.24 -10.97 17.01
C ALA A 187 2.63 -10.05 18.10
N ALA A 188 2.50 -8.75 17.81
CA ALA A 188 2.11 -7.75 18.80
C ALA A 188 1.27 -6.64 18.16
N ASP A 189 -0.07 -6.77 18.21
CA ASP A 189 -0.94 -5.62 18.34
C ASP A 189 -1.61 -5.61 19.73
N ALA A 190 -1.92 -4.41 20.21
CA ALA A 190 -2.59 -4.19 21.48
C ALA A 190 -4.09 -4.58 21.46
N ASP A 191 -4.57 -5.09 20.32
CA ASP A 191 -6.00 -5.22 20.02
C ASP A 191 -6.59 -6.58 20.45
N GLY A 192 -5.77 -7.53 20.94
CA GLY A 192 -6.23 -8.80 21.52
C GLY A 192 -6.85 -9.81 20.54
N GLU A 193 -6.78 -9.52 19.23
CA GLU A 193 -7.26 -10.39 18.16
C GLU A 193 -6.22 -11.48 17.80
N PRO A 194 -6.66 -12.63 17.27
CA PRO A 194 -5.77 -13.75 17.00
C PRO A 194 -4.80 -13.41 15.87
N HIS A 195 -3.51 -13.49 16.19
CA HIS A 195 -2.42 -13.39 15.23
C HIS A 195 -2.01 -14.79 14.78
N PHE A 196 -1.99 -15.00 13.47
CA PHE A 196 -1.54 -16.24 12.87
C PHE A 196 -0.01 -16.37 12.93
N GLY A 197 0.73 -15.26 12.85
CA GLY A 197 2.19 -15.23 12.94
C GLY A 197 2.93 -15.50 11.62
N ILE A 198 4.26 -15.53 11.68
CA ILE A 198 5.14 -15.58 10.49
C ILE A 198 5.02 -16.88 9.68
N LYS A 199 4.82 -18.01 10.35
CA LYS A 199 4.73 -19.31 9.67
C LYS A 199 3.51 -19.30 8.75
N GLU A 200 2.37 -18.88 9.27
CA GLU A 200 1.10 -18.78 8.58
C GLU A 200 1.13 -17.67 7.51
N ALA A 201 1.86 -16.56 7.74
CA ALA A 201 2.10 -15.55 6.71
C ALA A 201 2.83 -16.11 5.48
N ASN A 202 3.82 -16.98 5.70
CA ASN A 202 4.55 -17.63 4.62
C ASN A 202 3.72 -18.77 3.98
N GLU A 203 2.90 -19.50 4.75
CA GLU A 203 1.95 -20.48 4.22
C GLU A 203 0.90 -19.81 3.33
N TRP A 204 0.39 -18.63 3.72
CA TRP A 204 -0.50 -17.80 2.90
C TRP A 204 0.15 -17.41 1.56
N LEU A 205 1.39 -16.94 1.57
CA LEU A 205 2.13 -16.64 0.34
C LEU A 205 2.29 -17.88 -0.56
N CYS A 206 2.39 -19.08 0.03
CA CYS A 206 2.59 -20.32 -0.71
C CYS A 206 1.35 -20.84 -1.45
N VAL A 207 0.17 -20.25 -1.23
CA VAL A 207 -0.99 -20.50 -2.08
C VAL A 207 -0.73 -20.01 -3.51
N THR A 208 0.07 -18.96 -3.66
CA THR A 208 0.56 -18.49 -4.95
C THR A 208 1.79 -19.31 -5.40
N LYS A 209 1.82 -19.73 -6.68
CA LYS A 209 2.89 -20.59 -7.19
C LYS A 209 4.25 -19.87 -7.17
N PRO A 210 5.37 -20.60 -7.00
CA PRO A 210 6.72 -20.03 -6.92
C PRO A 210 7.10 -18.99 -7.98
N ASP A 211 6.70 -19.23 -9.22
CA ASP A 211 7.06 -18.39 -10.37
C ASP A 211 5.95 -17.41 -10.78
N ASP A 212 4.79 -17.43 -10.12
CA ASP A 212 3.73 -16.44 -10.32
C ASP A 212 4.20 -15.07 -9.79
N LEU A 213 3.79 -14.01 -10.48
CA LEU A 213 4.14 -12.64 -10.12
C LEU A 213 3.14 -12.09 -9.10
N LEU A 214 3.65 -11.61 -7.98
CA LEU A 214 2.95 -10.75 -7.03
C LEU A 214 3.12 -9.29 -7.42
N ILE A 215 2.18 -8.43 -7.00
CA ILE A 215 2.36 -6.98 -6.99
C ILE A 215 2.60 -6.55 -5.55
N LEU A 216 3.84 -6.17 -5.24
CA LEU A 216 4.22 -5.62 -3.95
C LEU A 216 4.01 -4.13 -3.96
N ARG A 217 3.21 -3.62 -3.02
CA ARG A 217 2.96 -2.20 -2.84
C ARG A 217 4.01 -1.64 -1.89
N VAL A 218 4.89 -0.81 -2.40
CA VAL A 218 5.97 -0.20 -1.62
C VAL A 218 5.75 1.29 -1.48
N GLY A 219 6.19 1.84 -0.36
CA GLY A 219 6.15 3.28 -0.16
C GLY A 219 7.24 3.80 0.76
N LEU A 220 7.51 5.09 0.64
CA LEU A 220 8.40 5.82 1.52
C LEU A 220 7.59 6.46 2.64
N ALA A 221 7.95 6.18 3.89
CA ALA A 221 7.40 6.86 5.06
C ALA A 221 7.68 8.37 4.97
N ARG A 222 6.77 9.17 5.53
CA ARG A 222 7.08 10.58 5.80
C ARG A 222 8.23 10.67 6.79
N PRO A 223 9.07 11.71 6.74
CA PRO A 223 10.10 11.92 7.75
C PRO A 223 9.45 12.06 9.14
N TRP A 224 10.07 11.48 10.16
CA TRP A 224 9.64 11.65 11.56
C TRP A 224 10.83 12.00 12.46
N GLY A 225 10.55 12.77 13.51
CA GLY A 225 11.52 13.07 14.56
C GLY A 225 11.52 12.01 15.66
N GLY A 226 12.61 11.91 16.40
CA GLY A 226 12.76 11.02 17.55
C GLY A 226 14.21 10.84 17.93
N LYS A 227 14.48 10.33 19.13
CA LYS A 227 15.84 10.16 19.69
C LYS A 227 16.81 9.47 18.71
N ASP A 228 16.31 8.50 17.95
CA ASP A 228 17.10 7.71 16.99
C ASP A 228 16.81 8.06 15.51
N ASN A 229 15.99 9.10 15.27
CA ASN A 229 15.54 9.51 13.93
C ASN A 229 15.76 11.01 13.66
N ASP A 230 16.58 11.69 14.46
CA ASP A 230 16.84 13.11 14.33
C ASP A 230 17.90 13.46 13.26
N TRP A 231 17.84 12.78 12.11
CA TRP A 231 18.78 12.99 11.00
C TRP A 231 18.61 14.36 10.33
N SER A 232 19.70 14.86 9.74
CA SER A 232 19.73 16.06 8.89
C SER A 232 20.55 15.77 7.62
N PRO A 233 19.92 15.69 6.44
CA PRO A 233 18.48 15.79 6.20
C PRO A 233 17.70 14.62 6.84
N LYS A 234 16.38 14.82 7.00
CA LYS A 234 15.48 13.77 7.47
C LYS A 234 15.42 12.63 6.44
N ARG A 235 15.00 11.45 6.87
CA ARG A 235 14.95 10.25 6.03
C ARG A 235 13.52 9.77 5.82
N CYS A 236 13.21 9.41 4.58
CA CYS A 236 11.99 8.77 4.15
C CYS A 236 12.28 7.29 3.91
N TYR A 237 11.97 6.42 4.87
CA TYR A 237 12.31 4.99 4.80
C TYR A 237 11.32 4.19 3.95
N LEU A 238 11.84 3.26 3.15
CA LEU A 238 11.06 2.31 2.36
C LEU A 238 10.37 1.27 3.25
N GLN A 239 9.14 0.94 2.88
CA GLN A 239 8.25 0.03 3.60
C GLN A 239 7.46 -0.84 2.61
N LEU A 240 7.00 -2.00 3.07
CA LEU A 240 6.01 -2.80 2.36
C LEU A 240 4.61 -2.44 2.89
N ASN A 241 3.82 -1.80 2.04
CA ASN A 241 2.49 -1.29 2.37
C ASN A 241 1.36 -2.26 2.01
N GLY A 242 1.65 -3.29 1.20
CA GLY A 242 0.68 -4.32 0.81
C GLY A 242 1.23 -5.32 -0.20
N ILE A 243 0.51 -6.41 -0.40
CA ILE A 243 0.76 -7.44 -1.41
C ILE A 243 -0.57 -7.70 -2.11
N VAL A 244 -0.54 -7.82 -3.43
CA VAL A 244 -1.69 -8.24 -4.24
C VAL A 244 -1.28 -9.46 -5.05
N CYS A 245 -2.03 -10.54 -4.89
CA CYS A 245 -1.83 -11.83 -5.54
C CYS A 245 -2.68 -11.94 -6.82
N PRO A 246 -2.25 -12.75 -7.80
CA PRO A 246 -3.04 -13.00 -9.02
C PRO A 246 -4.27 -13.88 -8.78
N GLN A 247 -4.33 -14.56 -7.63
CA GLN A 247 -5.50 -15.30 -7.16
C GLN A 247 -6.09 -14.62 -5.92
N ASP A 248 -7.38 -14.83 -5.67
CA ASP A 248 -8.05 -14.28 -4.48
C ASP A 248 -7.64 -15.03 -3.22
N ASN A 249 -6.67 -14.45 -2.52
CA ASN A 249 -6.08 -14.99 -1.31
C ASN A 249 -6.61 -14.29 -0.05
N PHE A 250 -7.36 -13.18 -0.18
CA PHE A 250 -7.92 -12.46 0.99
C PHE A 250 -8.93 -13.31 1.77
N HIS A 251 -9.65 -14.19 1.08
CA HIS A 251 -10.68 -15.03 1.70
C HIS A 251 -10.14 -16.30 2.37
N ILE A 252 -8.83 -16.55 2.38
CA ILE A 252 -8.26 -17.74 3.01
C ILE A 252 -8.39 -17.68 4.54
N PHE A 253 -8.33 -16.48 5.12
CA PHE A 253 -8.47 -16.27 6.57
C PHE A 253 -9.78 -15.61 6.99
N ALA A 254 -10.54 -15.09 6.03
CA ALA A 254 -11.94 -14.81 6.30
C ALA A 254 -12.64 -16.16 6.44
N GLY A 255 -13.08 -16.53 7.65
CA GLY A 255 -13.98 -17.67 7.83
C GLY A 255 -15.14 -17.60 6.83
N PRO A 256 -15.82 -18.73 6.53
CA PRO A 256 -16.88 -18.76 5.52
C PRO A 256 -17.82 -17.59 5.75
N ALA A 257 -17.93 -16.70 4.75
CA ALA A 257 -18.87 -15.60 4.80
C ALA A 257 -20.24 -16.22 5.10
N GLU A 258 -20.79 -15.94 6.28
CA GLU A 258 -22.17 -16.30 6.55
C GLU A 258 -23.00 -15.57 5.50
N ASN A 259 -23.56 -16.36 4.58
CA ASN A 259 -24.48 -15.89 3.56
C ASN A 259 -25.59 -15.08 4.26
N SER A 260 -25.60 -13.77 4.04
CA SER A 260 -26.70 -12.87 4.39
C SER A 260 -27.42 -12.40 3.13
#